data_AF-A0A2V7UEL7-F1
#
_entry.id   AF-A0A2V7UEL7-F1
#
_cell.length_a   1.000
_cell.length_b   1.000
_cell.length_c   1.000
_cell.angle_alpha   90.00
_cell.angle_beta   90.00
_cell.angle_gamma   90.00
#
_symmetry.space_group_name_H-M   'P 1'
#
loop_
_entity.id
_entity.type
_entity.pdbx_description
1 polymer ?
#
loop_
_entity_poly.entity_id
_entity_poly.type
_entity_poly.pdbx_seq_one_letter_code
_entity_poly.pdbx_strand_id
1 'polypeptide(L)'
;PVAPEPRPAAEEAAPAAERADAPPARLPLCTEPWSSLYVLRRGTLPCCYGGSALAPMEGFQEAWNSPRMQELRSELRDGRFHSYCFDSPDCPLVRKAEESGTLSASQKMLLHARRLLARGRRSGFGWPGRAWRRSKALVRSVHARWA
;
A
#
# COMPACT_ATOMS: atom_id res chain seq x y z
N PRO A 1 -39.09 -20.23 8.76
CA PRO A 1 -38.19 -20.96 7.83
C PRO A 1 -38.78 -20.98 6.41
N VAL A 2 -38.30 -20.07 5.57
CA VAL A 2 -38.72 -19.97 4.16
C VAL A 2 -37.79 -20.87 3.35
N ALA A 3 -38.37 -21.81 2.59
CA ALA A 3 -37.64 -22.69 1.69
C ALA A 3 -36.99 -21.87 0.55
N PRO A 4 -35.75 -22.16 0.13
CA PRO A 4 -35.15 -21.48 -1.01
C PRO A 4 -35.82 -21.94 -2.32
N GLU A 5 -36.23 -20.97 -3.14
CA GLU A 5 -36.76 -21.21 -4.48
C GLU A 5 -35.68 -21.77 -5.44
N PRO A 6 -36.06 -22.64 -6.39
CA PRO A 6 -35.11 -23.24 -7.32
C PRO A 6 -34.59 -22.19 -8.32
N ARG A 7 -33.26 -22.05 -8.37
CA ARG A 7 -32.57 -21.24 -9.39
C ARG A 7 -32.77 -21.87 -10.78
N PRO A 8 -33.14 -21.10 -11.82
CA PRO A 8 -33.26 -21.64 -13.16
C PRO A 8 -31.90 -22.13 -13.67
N ALA A 9 -31.96 -23.26 -14.39
CA ALA A 9 -30.84 -24.00 -14.92
C ALA A 9 -29.97 -23.15 -15.85
N ALA A 10 -28.68 -23.50 -15.86
CA ALA A 10 -27.62 -22.92 -16.65
C ALA A 10 -28.02 -22.63 -18.10
N GLU A 11 -27.89 -21.37 -18.50
CA GLU A 11 -27.94 -20.95 -19.89
C GLU A 11 -26.67 -21.43 -20.59
N GLU A 12 -26.85 -22.18 -21.67
CA GLU A 12 -25.83 -22.85 -22.47
C GLU A 12 -24.73 -21.91 -22.95
N ALA A 13 -23.48 -22.24 -22.61
CA ALA A 13 -22.31 -21.58 -23.16
C ALA A 13 -22.12 -21.97 -24.63
N ALA A 14 -22.27 -20.97 -25.52
CA ALA A 14 -21.91 -21.03 -26.94
C ALA A 14 -20.44 -21.49 -27.17
N PRO A 15 -20.12 -22.11 -28.33
CA PRO A 15 -18.99 -23.02 -28.47
C PRO A 15 -17.62 -22.34 -28.36
N ALA A 16 -16.71 -23.01 -27.65
CA ALA A 16 -15.37 -22.58 -27.26
C ALA A 16 -14.31 -22.64 -28.38
N ALA A 17 -14.68 -22.67 -29.66
CA ALA A 17 -13.77 -23.06 -30.74
C ALA A 17 -12.98 -21.92 -31.42
N GLU A 18 -13.22 -20.64 -31.10
CA GLU A 18 -12.63 -19.51 -31.86
C GLU A 18 -11.90 -18.47 -31.00
N ARG A 19 -11.37 -18.85 -29.82
CA ARG A 19 -10.57 -17.96 -28.95
C ARG A 19 -9.08 -18.28 -28.92
N ALA A 20 -8.59 -19.07 -29.89
CA ALA A 20 -7.23 -19.56 -29.92
C ALA A 20 -6.29 -18.66 -30.73
N ASP A 21 -6.08 -17.41 -30.29
CA ASP A 21 -4.85 -16.66 -30.61
C ASP A 21 -4.61 -15.42 -29.72
N ALA A 22 -5.31 -15.31 -28.59
CA ALA A 22 -5.02 -14.23 -27.65
C ALA A 22 -3.72 -14.58 -26.90
N PRO A 23 -2.69 -13.71 -26.89
CA PRO A 23 -1.53 -13.92 -26.03
C PRO A 23 -2.00 -14.10 -24.58
N PRO A 24 -1.33 -14.95 -23.79
CA PRO A 24 -1.77 -15.26 -22.44
C PRO A 24 -1.95 -13.98 -21.65
N ALA A 25 -3.10 -13.87 -20.97
CA ALA A 25 -3.42 -12.70 -20.17
C ALA A 25 -2.27 -12.43 -19.18
N ARG A 26 -1.65 -11.25 -19.29
CA ARG A 26 -0.59 -10.84 -18.37
C ARG A 26 -1.18 -10.79 -16.97
N LEU A 27 -0.64 -11.60 -16.08
CA LEU A 27 -1.03 -11.55 -14.67
C LEU A 27 -0.61 -10.21 -14.08
N PRO A 28 -1.43 -9.61 -13.19
CA PRO A 28 -1.07 -8.36 -12.54
C PRO A 28 0.15 -8.56 -11.62
N LEU A 29 0.89 -7.49 -11.36
CA LEU A 29 2.05 -7.53 -10.44
C LEU A 29 1.68 -7.93 -9.01
N CYS A 30 0.43 -7.66 -8.60
CA CYS A 30 -0.11 -7.94 -7.29
C CYS A 30 -1.62 -8.19 -7.43
N THR A 31 -2.15 -9.21 -6.77
CA THR A 31 -3.59 -9.54 -6.81
C THR A 31 -4.36 -9.05 -5.57
N GLU A 32 -3.66 -8.59 -4.53
CA GLU A 32 -4.28 -8.17 -3.25
C GLU A 32 -5.50 -7.25 -3.41
N PRO A 33 -5.45 -6.20 -4.26
CA PRO A 33 -6.58 -5.28 -4.38
C PRO A 33 -7.85 -5.90 -4.99
N TRP A 34 -7.75 -7.09 -5.60
CA TRP A 34 -8.91 -7.83 -6.13
C TRP A 34 -9.40 -8.91 -5.16
N SER A 35 -8.50 -9.48 -4.35
CA SER A 35 -8.83 -10.57 -3.43
C SER A 35 -9.28 -10.08 -2.06
N SER A 36 -8.76 -8.93 -1.62
CA SER A 36 -8.78 -8.54 -0.21
C SER A 36 -9.11 -7.06 -0.05
N LEU A 37 -9.93 -6.73 0.95
CA LEU A 37 -10.11 -5.38 1.46
C LEU A 37 -9.87 -5.38 2.97
N TYR A 38 -8.92 -4.59 3.43
CA TYR A 38 -8.53 -4.57 4.84
C TYR A 38 -9.24 -3.43 5.56
N VAL A 39 -10.20 -3.76 6.42
CA VAL A 39 -10.90 -2.80 7.28
C VAL A 39 -10.24 -2.80 8.65
N LEU A 40 -9.44 -1.78 8.94
CA LEU A 40 -8.69 -1.65 10.19
C LEU A 40 -9.16 -0.42 10.97
N ARG A 41 -8.77 -0.29 12.25
CA ARG A 41 -9.03 0.91 13.07
C ARG A 41 -8.60 2.23 12.43
N ARG A 42 -7.61 2.19 11.53
CA ARG A 42 -7.11 3.36 10.79
C ARG A 42 -7.88 3.65 9.49
N GLY A 43 -8.91 2.87 9.18
CA GLY A 43 -9.72 2.95 7.97
C GLY A 43 -9.53 1.73 7.04
N THR A 44 -10.09 1.86 5.85
CA THR A 44 -10.15 0.83 4.81
C THR A 44 -8.97 0.93 3.86
N LEU A 45 -8.27 -0.18 3.60
CA LEU A 45 -7.03 -0.26 2.84
C LEU A 45 -7.12 -1.33 1.74
N PRO A 46 -6.47 -1.13 0.58
CA PRO A 46 -6.49 -2.08 -0.53
C PRO A 46 -5.57 -3.29 -0.33
N CYS A 47 -4.67 -3.22 0.64
CA CYS A 47 -3.78 -4.33 1.03
C CYS A 47 -3.25 -4.13 2.45
N CYS A 48 -2.68 -5.18 3.05
CA CYS A 48 -2.12 -5.14 4.41
C CYS A 48 -0.92 -4.19 4.55
N TYR A 49 -0.18 -3.97 3.45
CA TYR A 49 0.94 -3.02 3.38
C TYR A 49 0.49 -1.59 3.02
N GLY A 50 -0.82 -1.33 2.92
CA GLY A 50 -1.33 -0.01 2.59
C GLY A 50 -0.96 1.04 3.65
N GLY A 51 -0.52 2.21 3.19
CA GLY A 51 -0.20 3.34 4.06
C GLY A 51 -1.45 4.11 4.47
N SER A 52 -1.86 5.07 3.65
CA SER A 52 -3.05 5.91 3.91
C SER A 52 -4.35 5.14 3.66
N ALA A 53 -5.35 5.31 4.53
CA ALA A 53 -6.67 4.73 4.29
C ALA A 53 -7.32 5.35 3.04
N LEU A 54 -8.04 4.52 2.28
CA LEU A 54 -8.86 4.97 1.15
C LEU A 54 -10.19 5.58 1.62
N ALA A 55 -10.71 5.08 2.74
CA ALA A 55 -11.97 5.48 3.34
C ALA A 55 -11.98 5.18 4.86
N PRO A 56 -12.90 5.75 5.65
CA PRO A 56 -13.19 5.28 7.01
C PRO A 56 -13.65 3.80 7.02
N MET A 57 -13.81 3.22 8.20
CA MET A 57 -14.17 1.80 8.36
C MET A 57 -15.55 1.49 7.78
N GLU A 58 -16.49 2.41 7.95
CA GLU A 58 -17.88 2.27 7.54
C GLU A 58 -18.05 2.41 6.02
N GLY A 59 -17.13 3.13 5.36
CA GLY A 59 -17.17 3.38 3.91
C GLY A 59 -16.49 2.31 3.06
N PHE A 60 -16.45 1.05 3.53
CA PHE A 60 -15.67 0.00 2.87
C PHE A 60 -16.30 -0.44 1.55
N GLN A 61 -17.64 -0.46 1.43
CA GLN A 61 -18.32 -0.82 0.19
C GLN A 61 -18.00 0.18 -0.93
N GLU A 62 -18.05 1.48 -0.61
CA GLU A 62 -17.71 2.55 -1.56
C GLU A 62 -16.22 2.53 -1.89
N ALA A 63 -15.37 2.24 -0.90
CA ALA A 63 -13.93 2.12 -1.10
C ALA A 63 -13.56 1.02 -2.11
N TRP A 64 -14.28 -0.11 -2.09
CA TRP A 64 -14.00 -1.30 -2.92
C TRP A 64 -13.97 -1.00 -4.42
N ASN A 65 -14.81 -0.08 -4.88
CA ASN A 65 -14.87 0.35 -6.28
C ASN A 65 -14.63 1.85 -6.43
N SER A 66 -13.98 2.48 -5.46
CA SER A 66 -13.60 3.90 -5.55
C SER A 66 -12.67 4.16 -6.73
N PRO A 67 -12.65 5.38 -7.30
CA PRO A 67 -11.77 5.72 -8.42
C PRO A 67 -10.29 5.39 -8.15
N ARG A 68 -9.83 5.66 -6.92
CA ARG A 68 -8.45 5.36 -6.48
C ARG A 68 -8.16 3.85 -6.45
N MET A 69 -9.13 3.02 -6.07
CA MET A 69 -8.99 1.56 -6.13
C MET A 69 -8.93 1.07 -7.58
N GLN A 70 -9.76 1.63 -8.46
CA GLN A 70 -9.78 1.28 -9.88
C GLN A 70 -8.47 1.66 -10.58
N GLU A 71 -7.93 2.84 -10.27
CA GLU A 71 -6.62 3.30 -10.77
C GLU A 71 -5.50 2.36 -10.31
N LEU A 72 -5.48 2.03 -9.02
CA LEU A 72 -4.50 1.11 -8.44
C LEU A 72 -4.54 -0.27 -9.12
N ARG A 73 -5.73 -0.82 -9.33
CA ARG A 73 -5.94 -2.09 -10.05
C ARG A 73 -5.50 -1.98 -11.52
N SER A 74 -5.80 -0.87 -12.19
CA SER A 74 -5.43 -0.66 -13.59
C SER A 74 -3.92 -0.62 -13.77
N GLU A 75 -3.20 0.13 -12.92
CA GLU A 75 -1.74 0.17 -13.00
C GLU A 75 -1.09 -1.19 -12.75
N LEU A 76 -1.56 -1.93 -11.74
CA LEU A 76 -1.03 -3.26 -11.42
C LEU A 76 -1.26 -4.28 -12.54
N ARG A 77 -2.42 -4.20 -13.20
CA ARG A 77 -2.72 -4.98 -14.41
C ARG A 77 -1.78 -4.62 -15.55
N ASP A 78 -1.48 -3.34 -15.71
CA ASP A 78 -0.62 -2.82 -16.77
C ASP A 78 0.89 -3.04 -16.51
N GLY A 79 1.24 -3.75 -15.43
CA GLY A 79 2.63 -4.05 -15.10
C GLY A 79 3.37 -2.90 -14.40
N ARG A 80 2.64 -1.96 -13.79
CA ARG A 80 3.21 -0.82 -13.05
C ARG A 80 2.72 -0.80 -11.60
N PHE A 81 3.60 -0.51 -10.66
CA PHE A 81 3.18 -0.22 -9.30
C PHE A 81 2.63 1.21 -9.21
N HIS A 82 1.40 1.32 -8.70
CA HIS A 82 0.78 2.57 -8.34
C HIS A 82 1.54 3.27 -7.20
N SER A 83 1.51 4.60 -7.16
CA SER A 83 2.20 5.41 -6.14
C SER A 83 1.91 4.96 -4.70
N TYR A 84 0.69 4.49 -4.45
CA TYR A 84 0.23 3.92 -3.19
C TYR A 84 1.08 2.72 -2.71
N CYS A 85 1.57 1.89 -3.62
CA CYS A 85 2.40 0.74 -3.29
C CYS A 85 3.72 1.14 -2.62
N PHE A 86 4.16 2.39 -2.80
CA PHE A 86 5.39 2.93 -2.22
C PHE A 86 5.16 3.67 -0.89
N ASP A 87 3.92 3.76 -0.40
CA ASP A 87 3.63 4.33 0.91
C ASP A 87 4.22 3.48 2.06
N SER A 88 4.35 2.16 1.84
CA SER A 88 5.03 1.24 2.75
C SER A 88 6.29 0.67 2.09
N PRO A 89 7.50 1.00 2.58
CA PRO A 89 8.73 0.46 2.03
C PRO A 89 8.95 -1.04 2.32
N ASP A 90 8.07 -1.64 3.14
CA ASP A 90 8.15 -3.04 3.57
C ASP A 90 7.33 -4.00 2.69
N CYS A 91 6.67 -3.49 1.63
CA CYS A 91 5.92 -4.33 0.70
C CYS A 91 6.86 -5.34 -0.01
N PRO A 92 6.64 -6.66 0.15
CA PRO A 92 7.55 -7.68 -0.37
C PRO A 92 7.58 -7.71 -1.90
N LEU A 93 6.46 -7.37 -2.56
CA LEU A 93 6.38 -7.33 -4.03
C LEU A 93 7.20 -6.18 -4.62
N VAL A 94 7.12 -4.99 -4.01
CA VAL A 94 7.91 -3.83 -4.43
C VAL A 94 9.40 -4.08 -4.19
N ARG A 95 9.77 -4.69 -3.04
CA ARG A 95 11.15 -5.07 -2.75
C ARG A 95 11.70 -6.07 -3.78
N LYS A 96 10.95 -7.11 -4.09
CA LYS A 96 11.35 -8.10 -5.11
C LYS A 96 11.52 -7.45 -6.48
N ALA A 97 10.64 -6.51 -6.85
CA ALA A 97 10.73 -5.78 -8.11
C ALA A 97 11.95 -4.85 -8.18
N GLU A 98 12.32 -4.23 -7.05
CA GLU A 98 13.54 -3.44 -6.93
C GLU A 98 14.78 -4.33 -7.13
N GLU A 99 14.83 -5.48 -6.45
CA GLU A 99 15.91 -6.47 -6.52
C GLU A 99 16.07 -7.07 -7.92
N SER A 100 14.95 -7.39 -8.61
CA SER A 100 14.98 -7.88 -9.99
C SER A 100 15.22 -6.79 -11.02
N GLY A 101 15.33 -5.52 -10.61
CA GLY A 101 15.55 -4.39 -11.50
C GLY A 101 14.37 -4.04 -12.42
N THR A 102 13.16 -4.54 -12.14
CA THR A 102 11.96 -4.38 -12.98
C THR A 102 11.25 -3.04 -12.76
N LEU A 103 11.59 -2.31 -11.69
CA LEU A 103 11.09 -0.97 -11.43
C LEU A 103 11.65 0.05 -12.44
N SER A 104 10.79 0.96 -12.89
CA SER A 104 11.22 2.11 -13.69
C SER A 104 12.12 3.06 -12.87
N ALA A 105 12.87 3.93 -13.55
CA ALA A 105 13.73 4.93 -12.88
C ALA A 105 12.92 5.84 -11.95
N SER A 106 11.71 6.26 -12.36
CA SER A 106 10.83 7.09 -11.55
C SER A 106 10.32 6.35 -10.31
N GLN A 107 9.98 5.07 -10.43
CA GLN A 107 9.55 4.24 -9.31
C GLN A 107 10.67 4.00 -8.29
N LYS A 108 11.90 3.75 -8.77
CA LYS A 108 13.09 3.65 -7.90
C LYS A 108 13.31 4.94 -7.14
N MET A 109 13.27 6.09 -7.82
CA MET A 109 13.43 7.39 -7.18
C MET A 109 12.35 7.64 -6.11
N LEU A 110 11.07 7.34 -6.42
CA LEU A 110 9.98 7.46 -5.46
C LEU A 110 10.19 6.57 -4.23
N LEU A 111 10.59 5.30 -4.43
CA LEU A 111 10.87 4.37 -3.34
C LEU A 111 12.00 4.88 -2.43
N HIS A 112 13.11 5.35 -2.99
CA HIS A 112 14.22 5.90 -2.22
C HIS A 112 13.81 7.16 -1.44
N ALA A 113 13.08 8.07 -2.08
CA ALA A 113 12.57 9.27 -1.42
C ALA A 113 11.66 8.91 -0.22
N ARG A 114 10.74 7.95 -0.39
CA ARG A 114 9.85 7.48 0.68
C ARG A 114 10.61 6.82 1.83
N ARG A 115 11.64 6.02 1.55
CA ARG A 115 12.53 5.44 2.59
C ARG A 115 13.27 6.52 3.37
N LEU A 116 13.79 7.54 2.70
CA LEU A 116 14.47 8.67 3.35
C LEU A 116 13.52 9.44 4.27
N LEU A 117 12.30 9.73 3.80
CA LEU A 117 11.26 10.38 4.63
C LEU A 117 10.88 9.53 5.85
N ALA A 118 10.71 8.20 5.67
CA ALA A 118 10.41 7.29 6.77
C ALA A 118 11.54 7.21 7.81
N ARG A 119 12.81 7.29 7.37
CA ARG A 119 13.97 7.41 8.26
C ARG A 119 14.00 8.76 8.98
N GLY A 120 13.69 9.85 8.27
CA GLY A 120 13.61 11.19 8.84
C GLY A 120 12.58 11.30 9.96
N ARG A 121 11.37 10.73 9.77
CA ARG A 121 10.33 10.67 10.81
C ARG A 121 10.77 9.89 12.05
N ARG A 122 11.48 8.78 11.88
CA ARG A 122 12.07 8.01 13.01
C ARG A 122 13.16 8.79 13.73
N SER A 123 13.98 9.54 13.01
CA SER A 123 15.09 10.34 13.58
C SER A 123 14.64 11.67 14.18
N GLY A 124 13.47 12.19 13.79
CA GLY A 124 12.92 13.49 14.19
C GLY A 124 12.61 13.62 15.69
N PHE A 125 12.46 12.50 16.41
CA PHE A 125 12.31 12.50 17.88
C PHE A 125 13.65 12.32 18.63
N GLY A 126 14.78 12.37 17.93
CA GLY A 126 16.10 12.16 18.51
C GLY A 126 16.94 13.44 18.62
N TRP A 127 16.99 14.27 17.58
CA TRP A 127 17.92 15.40 17.55
C TRP A 127 17.50 16.59 18.42
N PRO A 128 16.23 17.07 18.38
CA PRO A 128 15.78 18.14 19.27
C PRO A 128 15.84 17.71 20.74
N GLY A 129 15.42 16.48 21.04
CA GLY A 129 15.46 15.90 22.39
C GLY A 129 16.89 15.67 22.91
N ARG A 130 17.85 15.32 22.05
CA ARG A 130 19.28 15.22 22.42
C ARG A 130 19.91 16.59 22.66
N ALA A 131 19.59 17.59 21.83
CA ALA A 131 20.05 18.96 22.02
C ALA A 131 19.52 19.55 23.34
N TRP A 132 18.22 19.35 23.64
CA TRP A 132 17.61 19.81 24.89
C TRP A 132 18.17 19.11 26.14
N ARG A 133 18.44 17.79 26.07
CA ARG A 133 19.08 17.06 27.18
C ARG A 133 20.50 17.56 27.45
N ARG A 134 21.27 17.87 26.40
CA ARG A 134 22.63 18.44 26.52
C ARG A 134 22.61 19.85 27.11
N SER A 135 21.68 20.71 26.70
CA SER A 135 21.55 22.05 27.28
C SER A 135 21.11 22.02 28.74
N LYS A 136 20.18 21.14 29.13
CA LYS A 136 19.84 20.94 30.55
C LYS A 136 21.01 20.44 31.40
N ALA A 137 21.86 19.56 30.87
CA ALA A 137 23.05 19.08 31.58
C ALA A 137 24.07 20.20 31.82
N LEU A 138 24.30 21.05 30.81
CA LEU A 138 25.17 22.23 30.95
C LEU A 138 24.64 23.22 31.98
N VAL A 139 23.35 23.57 31.92
CA VAL A 139 22.73 24.50 32.90
C VAL A 139 22.81 23.95 34.33
N ARG A 140 22.60 22.64 34.54
CA ARG A 140 22.76 22.01 35.87
C ARG A 140 24.21 22.05 36.36
N SER A 141 25.18 21.82 35.48
CA SER A 141 26.61 21.87 35.83
C SER A 141 27.09 23.28 36.18
N VAL A 142 26.47 24.31 35.58
CA VAL A 142 26.74 25.71 35.89
C VAL A 142 26.10 26.07 37.23
N HIS A 143 24.84 25.71 37.48
CA HIS A 143 24.21 25.98 38.78
C HIS A 143 24.90 25.26 39.95
N ALA A 144 25.40 24.04 39.76
CA ALA A 144 26.13 23.29 40.79
C ALA A 144 27.55 23.84 41.08
N ARG A 145 28.05 24.76 40.25
CA ARG A 145 29.35 25.43 40.47
C ARG A 145 29.23 26.79 41.18
N TRP A 146 28.01 27.29 41.35
CA TRP A 146 27.70 28.60 41.92
C TRP A 146 26.80 28.52 43.18
N ALA A 147 26.60 27.32 43.71
CA ALA A 147 25.97 27.03 45.01
C ALA A 147 27.00 26.32 45.89
#